data_AF-A0A9W9MKD7-F1
#
_entry.id   AF-A0A9W9MKD7-F1
#
_cell.length_a   1.000
_cell.length_b   1.000
_cell.length_c   1.000
_cell.angle_alpha   90.00
_cell.angle_beta   90.00
_cell.angle_gamma   90.00
#
_symmetry.space_group_name_H-M   'P 1'
#
loop_
_entity.id
_entity.type
_entity.pdbx_description
1 polymer ?
#
loop_
_entity_poly.entity_id
_entity_poly.type
_entity_poly.pdbx_seq_one_letter_code
_entity_poly.pdbx_strand_id
1 'polypeptide(L)'
;MAFWILSTPQRRQQWKVTCQTNGLNDKFIEYDVETRWNSTYRMVQGAVQAKTQIRKWIEHQNQFPPFSADDWLQLQQLEMILPSSMSSLNWFPGDNPRSA
;
A
#
# COMPACT_ATOMS: atom_id res chain seq x y z
N MET A 1 1.13 6.11 -4.81
CA MET A 1 -0.26 5.66 -5.13
C MET A 1 -0.46 5.17 -6.57
N ALA A 2 0.21 5.70 -7.60
CA ALA A 2 -0.05 5.33 -9.01
C ALA A 2 0.21 3.85 -9.37
N PHE A 3 1.13 3.18 -8.66
CA PHE A 3 1.39 1.75 -8.83
C PHE A 3 0.20 0.88 -8.37
N TRP A 4 -0.62 1.40 -7.44
CA TRP A 4 -1.75 0.70 -6.82
C TRP A 4 -3.10 0.99 -7.46
N ILE A 5 -3.26 2.18 -8.06
CA ILE A 5 -4.47 2.57 -8.80
C ILE A 5 -4.56 1.84 -10.16
N LEU A 6 -3.43 1.36 -10.69
CA LEU A 6 -3.31 0.77 -12.02
C LEU A 6 -2.57 -0.58 -11.97
N SER A 7 -3.12 -1.53 -11.22
CA SER A 7 -2.63 -2.92 -11.13
C SER A 7 -2.93 -3.71 -12.42
N THR A 8 -2.19 -3.45 -13.50
CA THR A 8 -2.27 -4.24 -14.73
C THR A 8 -1.30 -5.42 -14.70
N PRO A 9 -1.58 -6.54 -15.40
CA PRO A 9 -0.66 -7.67 -15.51
C PRO A 9 0.75 -7.25 -15.96
N GLN A 10 0.84 -6.29 -16.89
CA GLN A 10 2.09 -5.77 -17.42
C GLN A 10 2.91 -5.07 -16.33
N ARG A 11 2.28 -4.25 -15.49
CA ARG A 11 2.97 -3.57 -14.38
C ARG A 11 3.40 -4.53 -13.28
N ARG A 12 2.60 -5.57 -13.00
CA ARG A 12 2.99 -6.66 -12.09
C ARG A 12 4.24 -7.39 -12.59
N GLN A 13 4.31 -7.67 -13.89
CA GLN A 13 5.49 -8.30 -14.48
C GLN A 13 6.73 -7.38 -14.41
N GLN A 14 6.57 -6.09 -14.72
CA GLN A 14 7.67 -5.11 -14.63
C GLN A 14 8.23 -5.02 -13.20
N TRP A 15 7.34 -4.97 -12.20
CA TRP A 15 7.74 -4.99 -10.79
C TRP A 15 8.55 -6.24 -10.44
N LYS A 16 8.06 -7.41 -10.84
CA LYS A 16 8.74 -8.68 -10.58
C LYS A 16 10.16 -8.68 -11.17
N VAL A 17 10.30 -8.22 -12.41
CA VAL A 17 11.61 -8.08 -13.07
C VAL A 17 12.51 -7.10 -12.31
N THR A 18 12.00 -5.91 -11.95
CA THR A 18 12.80 -4.93 -11.18
C THR A 18 13.28 -5.50 -9.86
N CYS A 19 12.42 -6.21 -9.12
CA CYS A 19 12.79 -6.81 -7.84
C CYS A 19 13.87 -7.88 -8.02
N GLN A 20 13.68 -8.80 -8.96
CA GLN A 20 14.65 -9.87 -9.25
C GLN A 20 16.01 -9.32 -9.68
N THR A 21 16.05 -8.35 -10.58
CA THR A 21 17.30 -7.73 -11.06
C THR A 21 18.06 -6.99 -9.96
N ASN A 22 17.37 -6.52 -8.92
CA ASN A 22 17.98 -5.80 -7.79
C ASN A 22 18.15 -6.68 -6.54
N GLY A 23 17.88 -8.00 -6.62
CA GLY A 23 17.97 -8.90 -5.47
C GLY A 23 16.96 -8.58 -4.35
N LEU A 24 15.84 -7.95 -4.68
CA LEU A 24 14.79 -7.54 -3.74
C LEU A 24 13.64 -8.56 -3.73
N ASN A 25 12.94 -8.64 -2.60
CA ASN A 25 11.72 -9.45 -2.49
C ASN A 25 10.65 -8.93 -3.46
N ASP A 26 10.08 -9.83 -4.27
CA ASP A 26 9.08 -9.55 -5.31
C ASP A 26 7.64 -9.67 -4.81
N LYS A 27 7.43 -9.96 -3.52
CA LYS A 27 6.11 -10.02 -2.87
C LYS A 27 5.33 -8.76 -3.20
N PHE A 28 4.29 -8.96 -3.99
CA PHE A 28 3.40 -7.90 -4.42
C PHE A 28 2.46 -7.53 -3.27
N ILE A 29 2.10 -6.26 -3.17
CA ILE A 29 1.13 -5.77 -2.18
C ILE A 29 -0.25 -5.96 -2.80
N GLU A 30 -0.99 -6.96 -2.30
CA GLU A 30 -2.32 -7.27 -2.80
C GLU A 30 -3.35 -6.21 -2.38
N TYR A 31 -4.25 -5.89 -3.31
CA TYR A 31 -5.30 -4.87 -3.16
C TYR A 31 -6.59 -5.45 -2.58
N ASP A 32 -6.76 -6.78 -2.60
CA ASP A 32 -8.00 -7.44 -2.20
C ASP A 32 -8.01 -7.66 -0.69
N VAL A 33 -8.60 -6.70 0.02
CA VAL A 33 -8.87 -6.80 1.45
C VAL A 33 -10.38 -6.72 1.62
N GLU A 34 -10.99 -7.79 2.14
CA GLU A 34 -12.45 -7.95 2.28
C GLU A 34 -13.14 -6.77 2.99
N THR A 35 -12.40 -6.00 3.79
CA THR A 35 -12.92 -4.83 4.51
C THR A 35 -12.42 -3.52 3.88
N ARG A 36 -13.36 -2.81 3.24
CA ARG A 36 -13.24 -1.49 2.58
C ARG A 36 -12.46 -0.40 3.35
N TRP A 37 -12.31 -0.54 4.67
CA TRP A 37 -11.69 0.44 5.56
C TRP A 37 -10.22 0.15 5.91
N ASN A 38 -9.75 -1.08 5.69
CA ASN A 38 -8.40 -1.50 6.08
C ASN A 38 -7.44 -1.58 4.89
N SER A 39 -7.95 -1.50 3.67
CA SER A 39 -7.18 -1.57 2.43
C SER A 39 -6.19 -0.40 2.32
N THR A 40 -6.64 0.83 2.64
CA THR A 40 -5.77 2.02 2.60
C THR A 40 -4.61 1.91 3.60
N TYR A 41 -4.88 1.47 4.83
CA TYR A 41 -3.82 1.26 5.82
C TYR A 41 -2.81 0.20 5.38
N ARG A 42 -3.29 -0.97 4.94
CA ARG A 42 -2.42 -2.05 4.43
C ARG A 42 -1.61 -1.63 3.20
N MET A 43 -2.19 -0.80 2.33
CA MET A 43 -1.49 -0.21 1.20
C MET A 43 -0.37 0.74 1.62
N VAL A 44 -0.63 1.62 2.60
CA VAL A 44 0.39 2.55 3.11
C VAL A 44 1.50 1.78 3.81
N GLN A 45 1.16 0.83 4.69
CA GLN A 45 2.11 -0.04 5.36
C GLN A 45 2.97 -0.82 4.36
N GLY A 46 2.33 -1.43 3.36
CA GLY A 46 3.03 -2.12 2.27
C GLY A 46 3.97 -1.18 1.51
N ALA A 47 3.52 0.04 1.19
CA ALA A 47 4.35 1.01 0.48
C ALA A 47 5.58 1.45 1.28
N VAL A 48 5.46 1.60 2.61
CA VAL A 48 6.59 1.90 3.49
C VAL A 48 7.58 0.73 3.52
N GLN A 49 7.09 -0.50 3.65
CA GLN A 49 7.93 -1.71 3.64
C GLN A 49 8.63 -1.94 2.30
N ALA A 50 7.97 -1.60 1.19
CA ALA A 50 8.48 -1.76 -0.17
C ALA A 50 9.19 -0.51 -0.72
N LYS A 51 9.62 0.42 0.14
CA LYS A 51 10.23 1.71 -0.26
C LYS A 51 11.38 1.53 -1.25
N THR A 52 12.28 0.58 -1.01
CA THR A 52 13.44 0.32 -1.87
C THR A 52 13.02 -0.19 -3.24
N GLN A 53 12.07 -1.13 -3.29
CA GLN A 53 11.51 -1.67 -4.53
C GLN A 53 10.79 -0.58 -5.32
N ILE A 54 9.99 0.26 -4.66
CA ILE A 54 9.27 1.37 -5.30
C ILE A 54 10.23 2.40 -5.88
N ARG A 55 11.30 2.77 -5.17
CA ARG A 55 12.32 3.68 -5.72
C ARG A 55 12.95 3.10 -6.97
N LYS A 56 13.39 1.85 -6.92
CA LYS A 56 13.96 1.17 -8.08
C LYS A 56 12.96 1.06 -9.22
N TRP A 57 11.71 0.76 -8.93
CA TRP A 57 10.70 0.67 -9.98
C TRP A 57 10.45 2.03 -10.65
N ILE A 58 10.31 3.11 -9.87
CA ILE A 58 10.13 4.46 -10.43
C ILE A 58 11.35 4.93 -11.23
N GLU A 59 12.58 4.63 -10.76
CA GLU A 59 13.82 4.92 -11.51
C GLU A 59 13.82 4.30 -12.92
N HIS A 60 13.19 3.13 -13.09
CA HIS A 60 13.06 2.47 -14.40
C HIS A 60 11.85 2.97 -15.21
N GLN A 61 10.96 3.78 -14.63
CA GLN A 61 9.72 4.23 -15.25
C GLN A 61 9.79 5.74 -15.51
N ASN A 62 10.03 6.14 -16.77
CA ASN A 62 10.01 7.55 -17.18
C ASN A 62 8.63 8.23 -17.09
N GLN A 63 7.58 7.51 -16.68
CA GLN A 63 6.21 8.03 -16.63
C GLN A 63 5.85 8.72 -15.32
N PHE A 64 6.64 8.56 -14.25
CA PHE A 64 6.32 9.10 -12.95
C PHE A 64 7.45 9.96 -12.41
N PRO A 65 7.14 11.11 -11.76
CA PRO A 65 8.15 11.85 -11.04
C PRO A 65 8.74 10.96 -9.94
N PRO A 66 10.05 11.06 -9.65
CA PRO A 66 10.66 10.38 -8.52
C PRO A 66 9.99 10.84 -7.23
N PHE A 67 9.79 9.92 -6.29
CA PHE A 67 9.35 10.28 -4.95
C PHE A 67 10.42 11.13 -4.26
N SER A 68 10.04 12.32 -3.82
CA SER A 68 10.86 13.20 -3.00
C SER A 68 10.99 12.67 -1.57
N ALA A 69 11.91 13.25 -0.79
CA ALA A 69 12.04 12.92 0.63
C ALA A 69 10.73 13.23 1.41
N ASP A 70 10.04 14.30 1.02
CA ASP A 70 8.79 14.74 1.64
C ASP A 70 7.64 13.76 1.36
N ASP A 71 7.58 13.17 0.17
CA ASP A 71 6.58 12.15 -0.17
C ASP A 71 6.71 10.90 0.73
N TRP A 72 7.94 10.51 1.04
CA TRP A 72 8.20 9.40 1.97
C TRP A 72 7.84 9.75 3.41
N LEU A 73 8.12 10.99 3.82
CA LEU A 73 7.76 11.47 5.15
C LEU A 73 6.24 11.49 5.33
N GLN A 74 5.50 11.96 4.32
CA GLN A 74 4.03 11.94 4.32
C GLN A 74 3.48 10.51 4.40
N LEU A 75 4.06 9.55 3.65
CA LEU A 75 3.65 8.15 3.74
C LEU A 75 3.87 7.55 5.14
N GLN A 76 5.00 7.87 5.79
CA GLN A 76 5.27 7.42 7.16
C GLN A 76 4.31 8.07 8.18
N GLN A 77 3.98 9.35 8.00
CA GLN A 77 2.96 10.02 8.83
C GLN A 77 1.59 9.37 8.68
N LEU A 78 1.18 9.03 7.47
CA LEU A 78 -0.06 8.32 7.20
C LEU A 78 -0.08 6.93 7.86
N GLU A 79 1.04 6.19 7.82
CA GLU A 79 1.18 4.90 8.50
C GLU A 79 1.00 5.02 10.02
N MET A 80 1.41 6.14 10.63
CA MET A 80 1.22 6.39 12.07
C MET A 80 -0.22 6.80 12.45
N ILE A 81 -0.94 7.47 11.55
CA ILE A 81 -2.28 8.04 11.83
C ILE A 81 -3.41 7.07 11.46
N LEU A 82 -3.23 6.26 10.41
CA LEU A 82 -4.27 5.31 9.97
C LEU A 82 -4.60 4.20 11.00
N PRO A 83 -3.68 3.70 11.85
CA PRO A 83 -4.01 2.77 12.92
C PRO A 83 -4.99 3.36 13.95
N SER A 84 -4.83 4.62 14.34
CA SER A 84 -5.65 5.24 15.39
C SER A 84 -7.09 5.50 14.97
N SER A 85 -7.33 5.69 13.67
CA SER A 85 -8.67 5.76 13.08
C SER A 85 -9.32 4.38 12.88
N MET A 86 -8.54 3.32 12.67
CA MET A 86 -9.03 1.93 12.63
C MET A 86 -9.43 1.37 14.00
N SER A 87 -8.69 1.69 15.07
CA SER A 87 -9.03 1.28 16.44
C SER A 87 -10.41 1.80 16.89
N SER A 88 -10.78 2.98 16.42
CA SER A 88 -12.07 3.63 16.74
C SER A 88 -13.26 3.02 15.99
N LEU A 89 -13.02 2.27 14.91
CA LEU A 89 -14.05 1.58 14.10
C LEU A 89 -14.40 0.20 14.65
N ASN A 90 -13.47 -0.46 15.36
CA ASN A 90 -13.73 -1.71 16.08
C ASN A 90 -14.57 -1.52 17.36
N TRP A 91 -14.93 -0.27 17.70
CA TRP A 91 -15.67 0.10 18.93
C TRP A 91 -17.17 0.38 18.68
N PHE A 92 -17.73 0.10 17.50
CA PHE A 92 -19.19 0.06 17.38
C PHE A 92 -19.68 -1.35 17.70
N PRO A 93 -20.19 -1.65 18.91
CA PRO A 93 -20.89 -2.89 19.15
C PRO A 93 -22.19 -2.82 18.34
N GLY A 94 -22.17 -3.43 17.16
CA GLY A 94 -23.37 -3.76 16.42
C GLY A 94 -24.07 -4.93 17.10
N ASP A 95 -24.65 -4.71 18.28
CA ASP A 95 -25.57 -5.65 18.91
C ASP A 95 -26.93 -4.96 19.10
N ASN A 96 -27.77 -5.09 18.08
CA ASN A 96 -29.17 -5.36 18.31
C ASN A 96 -29.73 -6.18 17.14
N PRO A 97 -30.08 -7.44 17.41
CA PRO A 97 -31.34 -7.94 16.91
C PRO A 97 -32.21 -8.39 18.08
N ARG A 98 -33.34 -7.69 18.24
CA ARG A 98 -34.57 -8.25 18.80
C ARG A 98 -34.76 -9.67 18.27
N SER A 99 -34.84 -10.68 19.14
CA SER A 99 -35.57 -11.94 18.93
C SER A 99 -35.51 -12.83 20.18
N ALA A 100 -36.54 -12.72 21.03
CA ALA A 100 -37.25 -13.84 21.68
C ALA A 100 -38.48 -13.26 22.39
#